data_AF-A0A1I0H3W5-F1
#
_entry.id   AF-A0A1I0H3W5-F1
#
_cell.length_a   1.000
_cell.length_b   1.000
_cell.length_c   1.000
_cell.angle_alpha   90.00
_cell.angle_beta   90.00
_cell.angle_gamma   90.00
#
_symmetry.space_group_name_H-M   'P 1'
#
loop_
_entity.id
_entity.type
_entity.pdbx_description
1 polymer ?
#
loop_
_entity_poly.entity_id
_entity_poly.type
_entity_poly.pdbx_seq_one_letter_code
_entity_poly.pdbx_strand_id
1 'polypeptide(L)'
;MAWSWPNIPGHKNDGRAVAFGLALLILVFAPIPIHRSAGWVWDLGAALGFWALAGLVLQMLPCRDGIAFQRHRFLAPWVLALCLVHALWFLIVDPITRFDLRNGGAVHLWAALAGLAVLAGLILQARLPERFRLYPTYRAFRSAHRHAALCAIAAVAIHVLFSGYYVAGAGLIAVLPLILVALLRPAWAGLSPSCLGLGGAAATLIFVLMRLP
;
A
#
# COMPACT_ATOMS: atom_id res chain seq x y z
N MET A 1 -1.62 -25.11 15.54
CA MET A 1 -1.80 -23.87 16.33
C MET A 1 -2.92 -23.06 15.72
N ALA A 2 -4.12 -23.13 16.28
CA ALA A 2 -5.24 -22.27 15.88
C ALA A 2 -4.94 -20.83 16.35
N TRP A 3 -4.92 -19.88 15.43
CA TRP A 3 -4.83 -18.46 15.74
C TRP A 3 -6.17 -18.00 16.34
N SER A 4 -6.30 -18.02 17.66
CA SER A 4 -7.37 -17.28 18.32
C SER A 4 -6.99 -15.80 18.36
N TRP A 5 -7.88 -14.96 17.84
CA TRP A 5 -7.70 -13.52 17.88
C TRP A 5 -7.75 -13.04 19.33
N PRO A 6 -6.76 -12.28 19.82
CA PRO A 6 -6.92 -11.63 21.10
C PRO A 6 -8.09 -10.63 21.00
N ASN A 7 -9.10 -10.82 21.84
CA ASN A 7 -10.10 -9.78 22.08
C ASN A 7 -9.34 -8.52 22.50
N ILE A 8 -9.35 -7.47 21.68
CA ILE A 8 -8.73 -6.17 21.99
C ILE A 8 -9.79 -5.37 22.76
N PRO A 9 -9.70 -5.23 24.10
CA PRO A 9 -10.72 -4.53 24.86
C PRO A 9 -10.54 -3.01 24.70
N GLY A 10 -11.63 -2.34 24.32
CA GLY A 10 -11.82 -0.90 24.50
C GLY A 10 -11.16 0.01 23.46
N HIS A 11 -11.74 0.13 22.26
CA HIS A 11 -11.33 1.13 21.27
C HIS A 11 -12.41 2.21 21.09
N LYS A 12 -12.54 3.11 22.06
CA LYS A 12 -13.51 4.24 22.00
C LYS A 12 -13.18 5.31 20.93
N ASN A 13 -12.15 5.10 20.08
CA ASN A 13 -11.68 6.06 19.07
C ASN A 13 -11.77 5.56 17.61
N ASP A 14 -12.61 4.56 17.33
CA ASP A 14 -12.74 3.99 15.99
C ASP A 14 -13.22 4.98 14.91
N GLY A 15 -14.06 5.95 15.27
CA GLY A 15 -14.62 6.90 14.30
C GLY A 15 -13.57 7.78 13.60
N ARG A 16 -12.54 8.25 14.33
CA ARG A 16 -11.49 9.11 13.75
C ARG A 16 -10.53 8.33 12.84
N ALA A 17 -10.24 7.09 13.21
CA ALA A 17 -9.42 6.21 12.39
C ALA A 17 -10.13 5.86 11.08
N VAL A 18 -11.43 5.52 11.17
CA VAL A 18 -12.26 5.20 10.01
C VAL A 18 -12.41 6.42 9.11
N ALA A 19 -12.71 7.59 9.67
CA ALA A 19 -12.80 8.84 8.92
C ALA A 19 -11.47 9.20 8.23
N PHE A 20 -10.33 8.95 8.85
CA PHE A 20 -9.02 9.17 8.23
C PHE A 20 -8.72 8.15 7.13
N GLY A 21 -8.98 6.86 7.35
CA GLY A 21 -8.81 5.84 6.32
C GLY A 21 -9.69 6.13 5.10
N LEU A 22 -10.94 6.55 5.35
CA LEU A 22 -11.85 7.03 4.31
C LEU A 22 -11.33 8.29 3.64
N ALA A 23 -10.84 9.28 4.39
CA ALA A 23 -10.28 10.50 3.81
C ALA A 23 -9.02 10.22 2.97
N LEU A 24 -8.16 9.29 3.41
CA LEU A 24 -7.00 8.83 2.65
C LEU A 24 -7.43 8.13 1.37
N LEU A 25 -8.43 7.25 1.44
CA LEU A 25 -9.00 6.58 0.27
C LEU A 25 -9.61 7.61 -0.69
N ILE A 26 -10.47 8.50 -0.21
CA ILE A 26 -11.06 9.58 -1.00
C ILE A 26 -9.96 10.42 -1.64
N LEU A 27 -8.92 10.80 -0.90
CA LEU A 27 -7.81 11.61 -1.43
C LEU A 27 -6.98 10.87 -2.49
N VAL A 28 -6.85 9.55 -2.37
CA VAL A 28 -6.15 8.71 -3.35
C VAL A 28 -7.01 8.46 -4.60
N PHE A 29 -8.34 8.36 -4.45
CA PHE A 29 -9.27 8.12 -5.55
C PHE A 29 -9.77 9.40 -6.25
N ALA A 30 -9.85 10.54 -5.55
CA ALA A 30 -10.33 11.82 -6.06
C ALA A 30 -9.56 12.41 -7.26
N PRO A 31 -8.21 12.26 -7.40
CA PRO A 31 -7.49 12.87 -8.50
C PRO A 31 -7.64 12.14 -9.84
N ILE A 32 -8.37 11.02 -9.90
CA ILE A 32 -8.49 10.23 -11.13
C ILE A 32 -9.57 10.87 -12.01
N PRO A 33 -9.21 11.45 -13.19
CA PRO A 33 -10.18 12.08 -14.06
C PRO A 33 -11.26 11.08 -14.46
N ILE A 34 -12.54 11.41 -14.26
CA ILE A 34 -13.68 10.57 -14.63
C ILE A 34 -13.69 10.28 -16.14
N HIS A 35 -13.14 11.21 -16.94
CA HIS A 35 -13.14 11.16 -18.41
C HIS A 35 -11.99 10.33 -19.01
N ARG A 36 -11.11 9.72 -18.19
CA ARG A 36 -10.02 8.83 -18.63
C ARG A 36 -10.21 7.41 -18.08
N SER A 37 -11.40 6.84 -18.29
CA SER A 37 -11.62 5.41 -18.06
C SER A 37 -11.13 4.63 -19.28
N ALA A 38 -10.33 3.59 -19.06
CA ALA A 38 -9.91 2.64 -20.09
C ALA A 38 -10.78 1.36 -20.06
N GLY A 39 -11.97 1.45 -19.44
CA GLY A 39 -12.89 0.34 -19.17
C GLY A 39 -12.79 -0.21 -17.75
N TRP A 40 -13.86 -0.90 -17.31
CA TRP A 40 -14.02 -1.38 -15.92
C TRP A 40 -12.87 -2.28 -15.44
N VAL A 41 -12.26 -3.04 -16.34
CA VAL A 41 -11.10 -3.89 -16.05
C VAL A 41 -9.91 -3.06 -15.57
N TRP A 42 -9.61 -1.99 -16.31
CA TRP A 42 -8.51 -1.08 -15.98
C TRP A 42 -8.81 -0.30 -14.70
N ASP A 43 -10.07 0.13 -14.54
CA ASP A 43 -10.51 0.85 -13.34
C ASP A 43 -10.43 -0.03 -12.08
N LEU A 44 -10.79 -1.31 -12.16
CA LEU A 44 -10.63 -2.25 -11.06
C LEU A 44 -9.15 -2.48 -10.72
N GLY A 45 -8.31 -2.70 -11.74
CA GLY A 45 -6.86 -2.85 -11.56
C GLY A 45 -6.23 -1.63 -10.89
N ALA A 46 -6.63 -0.43 -11.31
CA ALA A 46 -6.24 0.84 -10.71
C ALA A 46 -6.63 0.93 -9.25
N ALA A 47 -7.90 0.62 -8.94
CA ALA A 47 -8.44 0.68 -7.60
C ALA A 47 -7.70 -0.24 -6.63
N LEU A 48 -7.36 -1.46 -7.09
CA LEU A 48 -6.53 -2.39 -6.32
C LEU A 48 -5.14 -1.81 -6.04
N GLY A 49 -4.51 -1.17 -7.03
CA GLY A 49 -3.21 -0.51 -6.87
C GLY A 49 -3.24 0.63 -5.86
N PHE A 50 -4.28 1.46 -5.92
CA PHE A 50 -4.51 2.56 -4.97
C PHE A 50 -4.81 2.07 -3.56
N TRP A 51 -5.59 1.00 -3.42
CA TRP A 51 -5.84 0.37 -2.13
C TRP A 51 -4.54 -0.20 -1.54
N ALA A 52 -3.72 -0.86 -2.36
CA ALA A 52 -2.41 -1.34 -1.95
C ALA A 52 -1.49 -0.18 -1.51
N LEU A 53 -1.47 0.93 -2.26
CA LEU A 53 -0.71 2.13 -1.92
C LEU A 53 -1.15 2.74 -0.58
N ALA A 54 -2.45 2.88 -0.36
CA ALA A 54 -2.99 3.36 0.92
C ALA A 54 -2.56 2.44 2.08
N GLY A 55 -2.60 1.12 1.85
CA GLY A 55 -2.09 0.12 2.79
C GLY A 55 -0.60 0.31 3.10
N LEU A 56 0.22 0.53 2.08
CA LEU A 56 1.66 0.78 2.24
C LEU A 56 1.94 2.07 3.01
N VAL A 57 1.21 3.16 2.75
CA VAL A 57 1.33 4.42 3.50
C VAL A 57 0.98 4.21 4.96
N LEU A 58 -0.09 3.46 5.26
CA LEU A 58 -0.48 3.13 6.63
C LEU A 58 0.57 2.27 7.35
N GLN A 59 1.31 1.42 6.64
CA GLN A 59 2.42 0.65 7.20
C GLN A 59 3.60 1.53 7.64
N MET A 60 3.75 2.74 7.08
CA MET A 60 4.83 3.66 7.43
C MET A 60 4.58 4.42 8.72
N LEU A 61 3.37 4.32 9.28
CA LEU A 61 3.05 4.98 10.53
C LEU A 61 3.86 4.39 11.69
N PRO A 62 4.49 5.24 12.53
CA PRO A 62 5.30 4.77 13.64
C PRO A 62 4.44 4.02 14.67
N CYS A 63 4.83 2.77 14.96
CA CYS A 63 4.23 1.98 16.03
C CYS A 63 4.90 2.31 17.37
N ARG A 64 4.15 2.90 18.30
CA ARG A 64 4.66 3.29 19.63
C ARG A 64 4.39 2.26 20.73
N ASP A 65 3.40 1.40 20.54
CA ASP A 65 2.97 0.40 21.52
C ASP A 65 2.83 -1.00 20.92
N GLY A 66 2.58 -1.99 21.77
CA GLY A 66 2.43 -3.38 21.37
C GLY A 66 1.22 -3.62 20.44
N ILE A 67 0.13 -2.86 20.61
CA ILE A 67 -1.09 -3.00 19.82
C ILE A 67 -0.87 -2.47 18.39
N ALA A 68 -0.26 -1.30 18.22
CA ALA A 68 0.12 -0.76 16.93
C ALA A 68 1.10 -1.69 16.21
N PHE A 69 2.07 -2.27 16.93
CA PHE A 69 2.97 -3.25 16.36
C PHE A 69 2.25 -4.52 15.85
N GLN A 70 1.31 -5.06 16.63
CA GLN A 70 0.49 -6.20 16.19
C GLN A 70 -0.33 -5.87 14.95
N ARG A 71 -0.91 -4.67 14.90
CA ARG A 71 -1.66 -4.13 13.76
C ARG A 71 -0.81 -4.00 12.50
N HIS A 72 0.38 -3.42 12.59
CA HIS A 72 1.35 -3.35 11.49
C HIS A 72 1.70 -4.75 10.96
N ARG A 73 2.05 -5.66 11.86
CA ARG A 73 2.38 -7.06 11.53
C ARG A 73 1.21 -7.81 10.88
N PHE A 74 -0.01 -7.57 11.36
CA PHE A 74 -1.22 -8.17 10.83
C PHE A 74 -1.58 -7.62 9.45
N LEU A 75 -1.43 -6.32 9.25
CA LEU A 75 -1.78 -5.65 8.01
C LEU A 75 -0.80 -5.97 6.87
N ALA A 76 0.47 -6.26 7.18
CA ALA A 76 1.53 -6.42 6.17
C ALA A 76 1.21 -7.48 5.09
N PRO A 77 0.77 -8.72 5.42
CA PRO A 77 0.41 -9.70 4.41
C PRO A 77 -0.76 -9.27 3.52
N TRP A 78 -1.71 -8.48 4.04
CA TRP A 78 -2.83 -7.98 3.24
C TRP A 78 -2.38 -6.96 2.21
N VAL A 79 -1.47 -6.06 2.58
CA VAL A 79 -0.87 -5.10 1.64
C VAL A 79 -0.11 -5.84 0.53
N LEU A 80 0.70 -6.84 0.89
CA LEU A 80 1.38 -7.67 -0.10
C LEU A 80 0.40 -8.43 -1.01
N ALA A 81 -0.67 -9.01 -0.45
CA ALA A 81 -1.69 -9.70 -1.23
C ALA A 81 -2.38 -8.75 -2.23
N LEU A 82 -2.72 -7.53 -1.81
CA LEU A 82 -3.28 -6.51 -2.71
C LEU A 82 -2.29 -6.13 -3.82
N CYS A 83 -1.00 -5.93 -3.51
CA CYS A 83 0.03 -5.67 -4.52
C CYS A 83 0.16 -6.83 -5.51
N LEU A 84 0.12 -8.09 -5.03
CA LEU A 84 0.19 -9.28 -5.88
C LEU A 84 -1.04 -9.40 -6.79
N VAL A 85 -2.24 -9.22 -6.24
CA VAL A 85 -3.49 -9.27 -7.02
C VAL A 85 -3.48 -8.16 -8.07
N HIS A 86 -3.09 -6.94 -7.72
CA HIS A 86 -2.93 -5.83 -8.67
C HIS A 86 -1.95 -6.17 -9.80
N ALA A 87 -0.75 -6.66 -9.47
CA ALA A 87 0.26 -7.01 -10.48
C ALA A 87 -0.22 -8.16 -11.40
N LEU A 88 -0.79 -9.22 -10.81
CA LEU A 88 -1.29 -10.37 -11.56
C LEU A 88 -2.51 -10.01 -12.42
N TRP A 89 -3.37 -9.11 -11.95
CA TRP A 89 -4.52 -8.62 -12.73
C TRP A 89 -4.09 -8.05 -14.08
N PHE A 90 -3.12 -7.13 -14.09
CA PHE A 90 -2.61 -6.55 -15.34
C PHE A 90 -1.82 -7.56 -16.17
N LEU A 91 -1.05 -8.44 -15.55
CA LEU A 91 -0.36 -9.52 -16.28
C LEU A 91 -1.33 -10.46 -17.01
N ILE A 92 -2.49 -10.74 -16.43
CA ILE A 92 -3.50 -11.62 -17.03
C ILE A 92 -4.27 -10.88 -18.13
N VAL A 93 -4.76 -9.68 -17.82
CA VAL A 93 -5.77 -9.03 -18.67
C VAL A 93 -5.17 -8.05 -19.68
N ASP A 94 -3.99 -7.49 -19.42
CA ASP A 94 -3.36 -6.51 -20.31
C ASP A 94 -2.13 -7.10 -21.06
N PRO A 95 -2.23 -7.35 -22.38
CA PRO A 95 -1.09 -7.80 -23.18
C PRO A 95 0.02 -6.75 -23.29
N ILE A 96 -0.28 -5.45 -23.16
CA ILE A 96 0.71 -4.37 -23.25
C ILE A 96 1.66 -4.45 -22.04
N THR A 97 1.10 -4.57 -20.83
CA THR A 97 1.90 -4.79 -19.60
C THR A 97 2.87 -5.97 -19.74
N ARG A 98 2.43 -7.10 -20.35
CA ARG A 98 3.32 -8.26 -20.59
C ARG A 98 4.42 -7.97 -21.60
N PHE A 99 4.11 -7.20 -22.64
CA PHE A 99 5.08 -6.80 -23.65
C PHE A 99 6.12 -5.85 -23.03
N ASP A 100 5.68 -4.88 -22.25
CA ASP A 100 6.52 -3.89 -21.56
C ASP A 100 7.34 -4.45 -20.40
N LEU A 101 7.13 -5.72 -20.02
CA LEU A 101 7.96 -6.44 -19.06
C LEU A 101 9.09 -7.25 -19.71
N ARG A 102 9.20 -7.25 -21.04
CA ARG A 102 10.34 -7.87 -21.74
C ARG A 102 11.62 -7.03 -21.54
N ASN A 103 12.79 -7.63 -21.79
CA ASN A 103 14.09 -6.96 -21.63
C ASN A 103 14.13 -5.64 -22.43
N GLY A 104 14.38 -4.53 -21.74
CA GLY A 104 14.31 -3.16 -22.31
C GLY A 104 12.98 -2.44 -22.12
N GLY A 105 12.04 -3.06 -21.43
CA GLY A 105 10.71 -2.53 -21.16
C GLY A 105 10.63 -1.34 -20.19
N ALA A 106 9.42 -0.90 -19.89
CA ALA A 106 9.20 0.37 -19.20
C ALA A 106 9.76 0.35 -17.75
N VAL A 107 10.65 1.30 -17.44
CA VAL A 107 11.35 1.39 -16.14
C VAL A 107 10.40 1.35 -14.95
N HIS A 108 9.22 1.95 -15.08
CA HIS A 108 8.23 2.02 -14.02
C HIS A 108 7.63 0.64 -13.66
N LEU A 109 7.58 -0.31 -14.60
CA LEU A 109 7.14 -1.69 -14.33
C LEU A 109 8.22 -2.49 -13.60
N TRP A 110 9.48 -2.33 -14.01
CA TRP A 110 10.62 -2.93 -13.32
C TRP A 110 10.77 -2.38 -11.89
N ALA A 111 10.54 -1.08 -11.70
CA ALA A 111 10.46 -0.48 -10.37
C ALA A 111 9.33 -1.10 -9.53
N ALA A 112 8.15 -1.34 -10.11
CA ALA A 112 7.06 -2.01 -9.40
C ALA A 112 7.44 -3.42 -8.94
N LEU A 113 8.06 -4.22 -9.82
CA LEU A 113 8.51 -5.57 -9.49
C LEU A 113 9.60 -5.57 -8.42
N ALA A 114 10.56 -4.65 -8.50
CA ALA A 114 11.60 -4.48 -7.49
C ALA A 114 10.97 -4.09 -6.14
N GLY A 115 10.03 -3.14 -6.13
CA GLY A 115 9.30 -2.74 -4.93
C GLY A 115 8.51 -3.88 -4.30
N LEU A 116 7.84 -4.69 -5.14
CA LEU A 116 7.11 -5.90 -4.72
C LEU A 116 8.05 -6.94 -4.12
N ALA A 117 9.21 -7.19 -4.73
CA ALA A 117 10.21 -8.12 -4.21
C ALA A 117 10.78 -7.65 -2.85
N VAL A 118 11.08 -6.36 -2.72
CA VAL A 118 11.52 -5.77 -1.44
C VAL A 118 10.42 -5.88 -0.38
N LEU A 119 9.15 -5.61 -0.73
CA LEU A 119 8.02 -5.75 0.19
C LEU A 119 7.85 -7.20 0.68
N ALA A 120 7.97 -8.17 -0.21
CA ALA A 120 7.97 -9.58 0.15
C ALA A 120 9.15 -9.92 1.08
N GLY A 121 10.35 -9.43 0.76
CA GLY A 121 11.55 -9.58 1.58
C GLY A 121 11.38 -9.02 2.99
N LEU A 122 10.79 -7.82 3.13
CA LEU A 122 10.48 -7.19 4.43
C LEU A 122 9.57 -8.07 5.29
N ILE A 123 8.53 -8.65 4.69
CA ILE A 123 7.57 -9.52 5.40
C ILE A 123 8.25 -10.82 5.83
N LEU A 124 9.04 -11.44 4.94
CA LEU A 124 9.79 -12.65 5.26
C LEU A 124 10.79 -12.38 6.39
N GLN A 125 11.61 -11.34 6.26
CA GLN A 125 12.61 -10.93 7.25
C GLN A 125 11.96 -10.66 8.62
N ALA A 126 10.79 -10.02 8.65
CA ALA A 126 10.06 -9.75 9.89
C ALA A 126 9.46 -11.01 10.54
N ARG A 127 9.17 -12.05 9.74
CA ARG A 127 8.57 -13.31 10.22
C ARG A 127 9.59 -14.41 10.50
N LEU A 128 10.81 -14.31 9.99
CA LEU A 128 11.85 -15.31 10.23
C LEU A 128 12.20 -15.35 11.74
N PRO A 129 12.13 -16.53 12.38
CA PRO A 129 12.53 -16.69 13.78
C PRO A 129 14.03 -16.43 13.94
N GLU A 130 14.81 -16.75 12.91
CA GLU A 130 16.26 -16.62 12.87
C GLU A 130 16.76 -15.23 12.47
N ARG A 131 15.90 -14.21 12.39
CA ARG A 131 16.30 -12.86 11.97
C ARG A 131 17.47 -12.28 12.77
N PHE A 132 17.65 -12.69 14.03
CA PHE A 132 18.79 -12.24 14.85
C PHE A 132 20.13 -12.90 14.50
N ARG A 133 20.13 -13.96 13.67
CA ARG A 133 21.36 -14.47 13.03
C ARG A 133 21.86 -13.53 11.94
N LEU A 134 20.93 -12.90 11.21
CA LEU A 134 21.24 -11.94 10.15
C LEU A 134 21.52 -10.53 10.71
N TYR A 135 20.87 -10.18 11.82
CA TYR A 135 21.01 -8.87 12.47
C TYR A 135 21.43 -9.03 13.93
N PRO A 136 22.67 -8.65 14.30
CA PRO A 136 23.21 -8.88 15.65
C PRO A 136 22.40 -8.20 16.76
N THR A 137 21.67 -7.14 16.44
CA THR A 137 20.88 -6.37 17.41
C THR A 137 19.52 -5.97 16.83
N TYR A 138 18.55 -5.72 17.71
CA TYR A 138 17.25 -5.18 17.31
C TYR A 138 17.37 -3.81 16.62
N ARG A 139 18.34 -2.98 17.04
CA ARG A 139 18.61 -1.68 16.39
C ARG A 139 19.06 -1.85 14.94
N ALA A 140 19.95 -2.81 14.68
CA ALA A 140 20.39 -3.13 13.32
C ALA A 140 19.23 -3.66 12.46
N PHE A 141 18.44 -4.60 12.99
CA PHE A 141 17.23 -5.10 12.31
C PHE A 141 16.26 -3.97 11.96
N ARG A 142 15.93 -3.10 12.94
CA ARG A 142 15.03 -1.97 12.75
C ARG A 142 15.55 -0.99 11.70
N SER A 143 16.85 -0.72 11.72
CA SER A 143 17.50 0.13 10.72
C SER A 143 17.38 -0.47 9.32
N ALA A 144 17.79 -1.74 9.15
CA ALA A 144 17.73 -2.42 7.85
C ALA A 144 16.30 -2.51 7.31
N HIS A 145 15.34 -2.89 8.17
CA HIS A 145 13.92 -2.95 7.82
C HIS A 145 13.39 -1.58 7.39
N ARG A 146 13.78 -0.50 8.07
CA ARG A 146 13.40 0.87 7.70
C ARG A 146 13.96 1.28 6.33
N HIS A 147 15.24 1.01 6.06
CA HIS A 147 15.84 1.36 4.77
C HIS A 147 15.20 0.58 3.63
N ALA A 148 15.00 -0.73 3.80
CA ALA A 148 14.30 -1.54 2.81
C ALA A 148 12.84 -1.08 2.60
N ALA A 149 12.13 -0.68 3.66
CA ALA A 149 10.80 -0.08 3.55
C ALA A 149 10.82 1.23 2.75
N LEU A 150 11.81 2.09 2.97
CA LEU A 150 12.00 3.31 2.16
C LEU A 150 12.30 3.00 0.69
N CYS A 151 13.12 1.98 0.41
CA CYS A 151 13.39 1.52 -0.95
C CYS A 151 12.10 1.02 -1.63
N ALA A 152 11.26 0.26 -0.93
CA ALA A 152 9.97 -0.19 -1.45
C ALA A 152 9.04 0.99 -1.79
N ILE A 153 8.95 1.99 -0.91
CA ILE A 153 8.17 3.22 -1.19
C ILE A 153 8.73 3.94 -2.41
N ALA A 154 10.06 4.13 -2.48
CA ALA A 154 10.67 4.84 -3.59
C ALA A 154 10.38 4.14 -4.93
N ALA A 155 10.47 2.81 -4.95
CA ALA A 155 10.15 1.99 -6.12
C ALA A 155 8.67 2.11 -6.52
N VAL A 156 7.74 2.08 -5.56
CA VAL A 156 6.30 2.30 -5.79
C VAL A 156 6.03 3.73 -6.27
N ALA A 157 6.72 4.72 -5.72
CA ALA A 157 6.60 6.11 -6.17
C ALA A 157 7.06 6.25 -7.62
N ILE A 158 8.21 5.68 -8.00
CA ILE A 158 8.66 5.66 -9.39
C ILE A 158 7.61 4.97 -10.27
N HIS A 159 7.08 3.82 -9.85
CA HIS A 159 6.04 3.12 -10.59
C HIS A 159 4.82 4.02 -10.87
N VAL A 160 4.27 4.66 -9.83
CA VAL A 160 3.08 5.51 -9.94
C VAL A 160 3.37 6.76 -10.77
N LEU A 161 4.47 7.48 -10.49
CA LEU A 161 4.83 8.74 -11.15
C LEU A 161 5.11 8.55 -12.65
N PHE A 162 5.80 7.47 -13.02
CA PHE A 162 6.22 7.22 -14.41
C PHE A 162 5.25 6.33 -15.19
N SER A 163 4.18 5.80 -14.57
CA SER A 163 3.12 5.07 -15.28
C SER A 163 2.40 5.92 -16.31
N GLY A 164 2.29 7.24 -16.10
CA GLY A 164 1.57 8.16 -16.99
C GLY A 164 0.03 7.98 -17.03
N TYR A 165 -0.49 6.85 -16.54
CA TYR A 165 -1.93 6.52 -16.58
C TYR A 165 -2.74 7.17 -15.46
N TYR A 166 -2.15 7.32 -14.27
CA TYR A 166 -2.92 7.65 -13.07
C TYR A 166 -2.89 9.12 -12.70
N VAL A 167 -1.86 9.84 -13.14
CA VAL A 167 -1.57 11.16 -12.58
C VAL A 167 -1.07 12.11 -13.67
N ALA A 168 -1.98 12.62 -14.49
CA ALA A 168 -1.70 13.79 -15.30
C ALA A 168 -2.03 15.06 -14.49
N GLY A 169 -1.07 15.97 -14.35
CA GLY A 169 -1.26 17.28 -13.71
C GLY A 169 -1.25 17.26 -12.18
N ALA A 170 -2.22 17.94 -11.56
CA ALA A 170 -2.20 18.34 -10.14
C ALA A 170 -2.31 17.18 -9.11
N GLY A 171 -2.76 15.98 -9.51
CA GLY A 171 -2.83 14.82 -8.61
C GLY A 171 -1.46 14.35 -8.11
N LEU A 172 -0.38 14.62 -8.87
CA LEU A 172 1.01 14.26 -8.54
C LEU A 172 1.50 15.05 -7.33
N ILE A 173 0.99 16.29 -7.24
CA ILE A 173 1.28 17.26 -6.20
C ILE A 173 0.59 16.88 -4.88
N ALA A 174 -0.43 16.01 -4.88
CA ALA A 174 -1.12 15.57 -3.65
C ALA A 174 -0.55 14.28 -3.04
N VAL A 175 -0.12 13.32 -3.87
CA VAL A 175 0.43 12.03 -3.40
C VAL A 175 1.83 12.18 -2.81
N LEU A 176 2.68 13.05 -3.38
CA LEU A 176 4.02 13.32 -2.86
C LEU A 176 4.04 13.90 -1.43
N PRO A 177 3.27 14.95 -1.10
CA PRO A 177 3.21 15.49 0.26
C PRO A 177 2.56 14.51 1.23
N LEU A 178 1.66 13.62 0.81
CA LEU A 178 1.15 12.53 1.67
C LEU A 178 2.25 11.57 2.09
N ILE A 179 3.10 11.15 1.14
CA ILE A 179 4.26 10.31 1.42
C ILE A 179 5.24 11.06 2.34
N LEU A 180 5.53 12.34 2.06
CA LEU A 180 6.37 13.20 2.90
C LEU A 180 5.78 13.42 4.31
N VAL A 181 4.48 13.66 4.44
CA VAL A 181 3.79 13.89 5.73
C VAL A 181 3.73 12.60 6.55
N ALA A 182 3.51 11.45 5.91
CA ALA A 182 3.61 10.13 6.55
C ALA A 182 5.04 9.87 7.08
N LEU A 183 6.06 10.37 6.39
CA LEU A 183 7.46 10.28 6.81
C LEU A 183 7.84 11.28 7.93
N LEU A 184 7.11 12.40 8.09
CA LEU A 184 7.60 13.58 8.82
C LEU A 184 6.97 13.89 10.20
N ARG A 185 6.00 13.14 10.75
CA ARG A 185 5.49 13.49 12.11
C ARG A 185 5.07 12.32 13.02
N PRO A 186 5.01 12.53 14.36
CA PRO A 186 4.58 11.54 15.37
C PRO A 186 3.08 11.63 15.77
N ALA A 187 2.26 12.42 15.09
CA ALA A 187 0.86 12.69 15.47
C ALA A 187 -0.13 11.52 15.22
N TRP A 188 0.36 10.37 14.74
CA TRP A 188 -0.45 9.33 14.09
C TRP A 188 -0.69 8.08 14.92
N ALA A 189 -0.35 8.10 16.21
CA ALA A 189 -0.29 6.92 17.09
C ALA A 189 -1.65 6.30 17.49
N GLY A 190 -2.74 6.54 16.73
CA GLY A 190 -4.09 6.10 17.10
C GLY A 190 -4.92 5.46 15.98
N LEU A 191 -4.37 5.25 14.78
CA LEU A 191 -5.11 4.72 13.64
C LEU A 191 -5.20 3.17 13.71
N SER A 192 -6.37 2.60 13.40
CA SER A 192 -6.61 1.15 13.41
C SER A 192 -6.65 0.57 11.97
N PRO A 193 -6.15 -0.67 11.75
CA PRO A 193 -6.16 -1.33 10.44
C PRO A 193 -7.54 -1.65 9.88
N SER A 194 -8.59 -1.67 10.70
CA SER A 194 -9.96 -1.96 10.26
C SER A 194 -10.47 -0.98 9.20
N CYS A 195 -9.86 0.21 9.12
CA CYS A 195 -10.16 1.24 8.13
C CYS A 195 -9.74 0.83 6.70
N LEU A 196 -8.78 -0.09 6.55
CA LEU A 196 -8.40 -0.65 5.24
C LEU A 196 -9.32 -1.76 4.77
N GLY A 197 -10.08 -2.39 5.66
CA GLY A 197 -11.00 -3.48 5.33
C GLY A 197 -12.24 -2.95 4.60
N LEU A 198 -13.35 -2.82 5.32
CA LEU A 198 -14.62 -2.35 4.75
C LEU A 198 -14.50 -0.98 4.08
N GLY A 199 -13.67 -0.08 4.62
CA GLY A 199 -13.44 1.24 4.01
C GLY A 199 -12.76 1.14 2.64
N GLY A 200 -11.70 0.34 2.52
CA GLY A 200 -10.99 0.12 1.25
C GLY A 200 -11.84 -0.61 0.22
N ALA A 201 -12.58 -1.64 0.65
CA ALA A 201 -13.52 -2.36 -0.20
C ALA A 201 -14.67 -1.46 -0.67
N ALA A 202 -15.25 -0.65 0.21
CA ALA A 202 -16.31 0.29 -0.13
C ALA A 202 -15.80 1.39 -1.07
N ALA A 203 -14.63 1.97 -0.82
CA ALA A 203 -14.03 2.96 -1.72
C ALA A 203 -13.73 2.37 -3.10
N THR A 204 -13.21 1.14 -3.16
CA THR A 204 -12.98 0.40 -4.40
C THR A 204 -14.29 0.15 -5.15
N LEU A 205 -15.31 -0.34 -4.45
CA LEU A 205 -16.63 -0.60 -5.02
C LEU A 205 -17.29 0.69 -5.52
N ILE A 206 -17.30 1.74 -4.71
CA ILE A 206 -17.85 3.06 -5.10
C ILE A 206 -17.11 3.58 -6.34
N PHE A 207 -15.78 3.51 -6.36
CA PHE A 207 -14.99 3.93 -7.51
C PHE A 207 -15.35 3.17 -8.79
N VAL A 208 -15.51 1.84 -8.70
CA VAL A 208 -15.92 1.00 -9.84
C VAL A 208 -17.35 1.33 -10.27
N LEU A 209 -18.29 1.43 -9.33
CA LEU A 209 -19.70 1.73 -9.61
C LEU A 209 -19.90 3.11 -10.22
N MET A 210 -19.14 4.12 -9.80
CA MET A 210 -19.14 5.46 -10.40
C MET A 210 -18.65 5.48 -11.85
N ARG A 211 -18.06 4.38 -12.35
CA ARG A 211 -17.48 4.25 -13.70
C ARG A 211 -18.19 3.21 -14.56
N LEU A 212 -19.25 2.58 -14.07
CA LEU A 212 -20.14 1.77 -14.91
C LEU A 212 -21.04 2.73 -15.74
N PRO A 213 -21.28 2.41 -17.03
CA PRO A 213 -22.14 3.22 -17.91
C PRO A 213 -23.61 3.22 -17.48
#